data_AF-A0A7X9BUZ3-F1
#
_entry.id   AF-A0A7X9BUZ3-F1
#
_cell.length_a   1.000
_cell.length_b   1.000
_cell.length_c   1.000
_cell.angle_alpha   90.00
_cell.angle_beta   90.00
_cell.angle_gamma   90.00
#
_symmetry.space_group_name_H-M   'P 1'
#
loop_
_entity.id
_entity.type
_entity.pdbx_description
1 polymer ?
#
loop_
_entity_poly.entity_id
_entity_poly.type
_entity_poly.pdbx_seq_one_letter_code
_entity_poly.pdbx_strand_id
1 'polypeptide(L)' 'GDYKDNLNPKSLIVLKNCKLEPSLKDAKPEDRFQFLRLGYFCVDSVDSKPDHIVFNRTVGLRDTWAKISKK' A
#
# COMPACT_ATOMS: atom_id res chain seq x y z
N GLY A 1 -15.56 27.29 1.19
CA GLY A 1 -15.08 25.91 1.30
C GLY A 1 -13.63 25.97 1.67
N ASP A 2 -13.26 25.35 2.78
CA ASP A 2 -11.87 25.16 3.18
C ASP A 2 -11.31 23.96 2.38
N TYR A 3 -10.02 23.91 2.09
CA TYR A 3 -9.41 22.77 1.40
C TYR A 3 -9.58 21.47 2.21
N LYS A 4 -9.71 21.59 3.53
CA LYS A 4 -9.97 20.48 4.46
C LYS A 4 -11.27 19.74 4.17
N ASP A 5 -12.26 20.43 3.58
CA ASP A 5 -13.55 19.85 3.21
C ASP A 5 -13.41 18.80 2.09
N ASN A 6 -12.31 18.83 1.33
CA ASN A 6 -12.05 17.95 0.19
C ASN A 6 -11.07 16.80 0.51
N LEU A 7 -10.68 16.63 1.77
CA LEU A 7 -9.78 15.55 2.17
C LEU A 7 -10.47 14.20 2.01
N ASN A 8 -9.79 13.25 1.35
CA ASN A 8 -10.30 11.90 1.21
C ASN A 8 -10.22 11.16 2.56
N PRO A 9 -11.34 10.78 3.19
CA PRO A 9 -11.33 10.04 4.45
C PRO A 9 -10.78 8.61 4.30
N LYS A 10 -10.68 8.10 3.06
CA LYS A 10 -10.15 6.77 2.73
C LYS A 10 -8.72 6.83 2.16
N SER A 11 -7.99 7.91 2.42
CA SER A 11 -6.59 8.06 2.00
C SER A 11 -5.66 7.02 2.62
N LEU A 12 -6.01 6.51 3.80
CA LEU A 12 -5.27 5.46 4.52
C LEU A 12 -6.22 4.33 4.96
N ILE A 13 -5.84 3.10 4.64
CA ILE A 13 -6.53 1.89 5.10
C ILE A 13 -5.44 0.96 5.65
N VAL A 14 -5.49 0.66 6.94
CA VAL A 14 -4.54 -0.23 7.59
C VAL A 14 -5.15 -1.62 7.71
N LEU A 15 -4.49 -2.61 7.12
CA LEU A 15 -4.87 -4.02 7.23
C LEU A 15 -3.90 -4.72 8.19
N LYS A 16 -4.43 -5.43 9.19
CA LYS A 16 -3.66 -6.18 10.18
C LYS A 16 -3.80 -7.68 9.94
N ASN A 17 -2.82 -8.46 10.38
CA ASN A 17 -2.82 -9.92 10.28
C ASN A 17 -2.94 -10.44 8.83
N CYS A 18 -2.34 -9.71 7.87
CA CYS A 18 -2.25 -10.13 6.49
C CYS A 18 -1.35 -11.36 6.36
N LYS A 19 -1.69 -12.27 5.44
CA LYS A 19 -0.87 -13.44 5.10
C LYS A 19 -0.04 -13.14 3.86
N LEU A 20 1.23 -13.53 3.89
CA LEU A 20 2.19 -13.33 2.80
C LEU A 20 2.92 -14.63 2.49
N GLU A 21 3.59 -14.66 1.35
CA GLU A 21 4.42 -15.79 0.95
C GLU A 21 5.70 -15.87 1.79
N PRO A 22 6.22 -17.07 2.07
CA PRO A 22 7.46 -17.25 2.82
C PRO A 22 8.69 -16.58 2.17
N SER A 23 8.67 -16.38 0.85
CA SER A 23 9.73 -15.72 0.07
C SER A 23 10.00 -14.27 0.50
N LEU A 24 9.01 -13.63 1.13
CA LEU A 24 9.10 -12.23 1.58
C LEU A 24 9.65 -12.09 3.01
N LYS A 25 10.03 -13.19 3.66
CA LYS A 25 10.49 -13.19 5.06
C LYS A 25 11.71 -12.29 5.28
N ASP A 26 12.63 -12.27 4.31
CA ASP A 26 13.90 -11.55 4.40
C ASP A 26 13.88 -10.23 3.60
N ALA A 27 12.69 -9.73 3.24
CA ALA A 27 12.54 -8.48 2.51
C ALA A 27 13.02 -7.29 3.36
N LYS A 28 13.81 -6.41 2.75
CA LYS A 28 14.45 -5.27 3.40
C LYS A 28 13.63 -4.01 3.20
N PRO A 29 13.77 -3.01 4.10
CA PRO A 29 13.29 -1.66 3.86
C PRO A 29 13.52 -1.19 2.42
N GLU A 30 12.50 -0.57 1.83
CA GLU A 30 12.50 -0.05 0.45
C GLU A 30 12.47 -1.09 -0.69
N ASP A 31 12.56 -2.40 -0.39
CA ASP A 31 12.34 -3.45 -1.41
C ASP A 31 10.93 -3.33 -2.00
N ARG A 32 10.81 -3.66 -3.29
CA ARG A 32 9.58 -3.44 -4.08
C ARG A 32 9.08 -4.74 -4.68
N PHE A 33 7.78 -4.97 -4.56
CA PHE A 33 7.13 -6.20 -5.02
C PHE A 33 5.82 -5.91 -5.72
N GLN A 34 5.48 -6.77 -6.67
CA GLN A 34 4.13 -6.87 -7.18
C GLN A 34 3.39 -7.97 -6.41
N PHE A 35 2.38 -7.59 -5.62
CA PHE A 35 1.47 -8.58 -5.05
C PHE A 35 0.43 -8.93 -6.10
N LEU A 36 0.39 -10.22 -6.45
CA LEU A 36 -0.38 -10.72 -7.58
C LEU A 36 -1.85 -10.28 -7.47
N ARG A 37 -2.35 -9.64 -8.54
CA ARG A 37 -3.74 -9.12 -8.65
C ARG A 37 -4.11 -8.01 -7.65
N LEU A 38 -3.19 -7.54 -6.80
CA LEU A 38 -3.46 -6.52 -5.80
C LEU A 38 -2.85 -5.16 -6.15
N GLY A 39 -1.56 -5.14 -6.55
CA GLY A 39 -0.86 -3.89 -6.80
C GLY A 39 0.65 -4.01 -6.58
N TYR A 40 1.30 -2.86 -6.60
CA TYR A 40 2.71 -2.72 -6.26
C TYR A 40 2.85 -2.20 -4.84
N PHE A 41 3.77 -2.81 -4.09
CA PHE A 41 4.01 -2.55 -2.69
C PHE A 41 5.50 -2.39 -2.44
N CYS A 42 5.85 -1.61 -1.43
CA CYS A 42 7.20 -1.54 -0.89
C CYS A 42 7.21 -1.84 0.60
N VAL A 43 8.34 -2.34 1.10
CA VAL A 43 8.59 -2.49 2.53
C VAL A 43 8.78 -1.10 3.13
N ASP A 44 8.00 -0.77 4.16
CA ASP A 44 8.10 0.52 4.84
C ASP A 44 9.48 0.68 5.50
N SER A 45 10.10 1.85 5.37
CA SER A 45 11.47 2.09 5.85
C SER A 45 11.57 2.51 7.32
N VAL A 46 10.46 2.86 7.95
CA VAL A 46 10.39 3.40 9.31
C VAL A 46 9.77 2.39 10.27
N ASP A 47 8.66 1.78 9.86
CA ASP A 47 7.82 0.92 10.67
C ASP A 47 8.18 -0.58 10.55
N SER A 48 8.87 -0.99 9.48
CA SER A 48 9.30 -2.39 9.32
C SER A 48 10.46 -2.75 10.25
N LYS A 49 10.32 -3.89 10.94
CA LYS A 49 11.29 -4.47 11.87
C LYS A 49 11.49 -5.96 11.57
N PRO A 50 12.58 -6.60 12.04
CA PRO A 50 12.86 -8.02 11.74
C PRO A 50 11.71 -8.99 12.03
N ASP A 51 10.94 -8.76 13.10
CA ASP A 51 9.78 -9.59 13.48
C ASP A 51 8.42 -8.98 13.09
N HIS A 52 8.43 -7.83 12.42
CA HIS A 52 7.22 -7.10 12.04
C HIS A 52 7.42 -6.34 10.75
N ILE A 53 7.13 -6.99 9.62
CA ILE A 53 7.25 -6.35 8.31
C ILE A 53 5.98 -5.58 7.95
N VAL A 54 6.15 -4.35 7.46
CA VAL A 54 5.06 -3.47 7.04
C VAL A 54 5.20 -3.21 5.55
N PHE A 55 4.08 -3.35 4.82
CA PHE A 55 4.04 -3.09 3.38
C PHE A 55 3.12 -1.92 3.07
N ASN A 56 3.65 -0.93 2.36
CA ASN A 56 2.88 0.20 1.84
C ASN A 56 2.50 -0.06 0.39
N ARG A 57 1.23 0.20 0.04
CA ARG A 57 0.78 0.13 -1.35
C ARG A 57 1.27 1.36 -2.11
N THR A 58 2.22 1.17 -3.01
CA THR A 58 2.72 2.23 -3.90
C THR A 58 1.64 2.64 -4.90
N VAL A 59 1.07 1.67 -5.61
CA VAL A 59 0.01 1.93 -6.60
C VAL A 59 -0.82 0.67 -6.86
N GLY A 60 -2.09 0.86 -7.25
CA GLY A 60 -2.93 -0.23 -7.76
C GLY A 60 -2.50 -0.69 -9.16
N LEU A 61 -2.98 -1.85 -9.61
CA LEU A 61 -2.63 -2.40 -10.93
C LEU A 61 -3.19 -1.62 -12.13
N ARG A 62 -4.23 -0.82 -11.90
CA ARG A 62 -4.94 -0.07 -12.95
C ARG A 62 -5.26 1.31 -12.43
N ASP A 63 -5.25 2.27 -13.34
CA ASP A 63 -5.72 3.61 -13.03
C ASP A 63 -7.23 3.59 -12.75
N THR A 64 -7.60 4.03 -11.55
CA THR A 64 -8.99 4.16 -11.12
C THR A 64 -9.47 5.61 -11.16
N TRP A 65 -8.57 6.59 -11.28
CA TRP A 65 -8.90 8.02 -11.36
C TRP A 65 -9.62 8.36 -12.65
N ALA A 66 -9.18 7.81 -13.79
CA ALA A 66 -9.88 7.96 -15.07
C ALA A 66 -11.35 7.48 -15.03
N LYS A 67 -11.69 6.55 -14.12
CA LYS A 67 -13.08 6.08 -13.93
C LYS A 67 -13.89 6.99 -13.02
N ILE A 68 -13.25 7.58 -12.00
CA ILE A 68 -13.89 8.49 -11.06
C ILE A 68 -14.17 9.84 -11.73
N SER A 69 -13.25 10.36 -12.55
CA SER A 69 -13.41 11.65 -13.24
C SER A 69 -14.43 11.62 -14.39
N LYS A 70 -14.83 10.45 -14.88
CA LYS A 70 -15.87 10.28 -15.92
C LYS A 70 -17.28 10.20 -15.35
N LYS A 71 -17.42 10.29 -14.04
CA LYS A 71 -18.69 10.20 -13.31
C LYS A 71 -19.00 11.55 -12.68
#